data_AF-A0A968BPC8-F1
#
_entry.id   AF-A0A968BPC8-F1
#
_cell.length_a   1.000
_cell.length_b   1.000
_cell.length_c   1.000
_cell.angle_alpha   90.00
_cell.angle_beta   90.00
_cell.angle_gamma   90.00
#
_symmetry.space_group_name_H-M   'P 1'
#
loop_
_entity.id
_entity.type
_entity.pdbx_description
1 polymer ?
#
loop_
_entity_poly.entity_id
_entity_poly.type
_entity_poly.pdbx_seq_one_letter_code
_entity_poly.pdbx_strand_id
1 'polypeptide(L)'
;GDPLKPSVFDYYAVTKIAGERAVLESEIQHWASLRMTYIMPTDWEDYNSLRDPIMFHQPIDTFMENLSDRDAGYGLVNCLDIPGDSDFWRRVYNMGGGPGMRCTAYDYMNRSFQLLGMSGIEACAERNWFALRNFHMQYYEDSHLLNEYLHHWRDDLDAYWQALFAATPAGMKVLAWLCRRVPFVRKQVEQATYQTMREWAQNHRNGTAYWYRERCEDRITAFYKDYETYESIPGWGIDMPQLDPEPEWRRLDHGYDESKEQLDLEDLHGAARFRGGRCLSSAWDGDMFSTLAWKCAFGHQFTARPNTVLKAGHWCPECVAPPWSFDAIARRNPFFAQVWYPNHDQDEDNFYSEDCVQDIAGADRDSG
;
A
#
# COMPACT_ATOMS: atom_id res chain seq x y z
N GLY A 1 12.54 7.81 -7.57
CA GLY A 1 11.15 7.51 -7.22
C GLY A 1 10.89 6.07 -7.58
N ASP A 2 10.30 5.34 -6.64
CA ASP A 2 10.23 3.88 -6.65
C ASP A 2 9.26 3.31 -7.69
N PRO A 3 9.38 2.01 -8.06
CA PRO A 3 8.49 1.40 -9.04
C PRO A 3 7.03 1.43 -8.58
N LEU A 4 6.14 1.90 -9.45
CA LEU A 4 4.70 1.83 -9.22
C LEU A 4 4.19 0.41 -9.48
N LYS A 5 3.82 -0.28 -8.40
CA LYS A 5 3.33 -1.66 -8.37
C LYS A 5 1.93 -1.70 -7.74
N PRO A 6 0.85 -1.45 -8.50
CA PRO A 6 -0.49 -1.70 -7.98
C PRO A 6 -0.62 -3.19 -7.66
N SER A 7 -1.42 -3.54 -6.66
CA SER A 7 -1.76 -4.93 -6.41
C SER A 7 -2.51 -5.50 -7.62
N VAL A 8 -2.28 -6.78 -7.91
CA VAL A 8 -3.16 -7.53 -8.81
C VAL A 8 -4.57 -7.46 -8.22
N PHE A 9 -5.57 -7.21 -9.07
CA PHE A 9 -6.97 -6.92 -8.78
C PHE A 9 -7.29 -5.51 -8.25
N ASP A 10 -6.30 -4.63 -8.07
CA ASP A 10 -6.52 -3.25 -7.60
C ASP A 10 -6.63 -2.27 -8.77
N TYR A 11 -7.81 -2.23 -9.39
CA TYR A 11 -8.09 -1.27 -10.46
C TYR A 11 -8.12 0.18 -9.94
N TYR A 12 -8.44 0.39 -8.66
CA TYR A 12 -8.43 1.71 -8.04
C TYR A 12 -7.01 2.31 -8.07
N ALA A 13 -5.98 1.55 -7.67
CA ALA A 13 -4.59 1.99 -7.75
C ALA A 13 -4.18 2.35 -9.19
N VAL A 14 -4.60 1.58 -10.19
CA VAL A 14 -4.36 1.89 -11.61
C VAL A 14 -4.93 3.27 -11.98
N THR A 15 -6.16 3.58 -11.55
CA THR A 15 -6.76 4.90 -11.82
C THR A 15 -6.02 6.04 -11.12
N LYS A 16 -5.49 5.82 -9.91
CA LYS A 16 -4.69 6.82 -9.18
C LYS A 16 -3.34 7.05 -9.84
N ILE A 17 -2.68 6.00 -10.32
CA ILE A 17 -1.45 6.09 -11.11
C ILE A 17 -1.71 6.89 -12.39
N ALA A 18 -2.78 6.58 -13.12
CA ALA A 18 -3.14 7.31 -14.33
C ALA A 18 -3.46 8.80 -14.05
N GLY A 19 -4.18 9.08 -12.95
CA GLY A 19 -4.50 10.45 -12.52
C GLY A 19 -3.27 11.27 -12.13
N GLU A 20 -2.34 10.68 -11.36
CA GLU A 20 -1.06 11.33 -11.04
C GLU A 20 -0.27 11.65 -12.30
N ARG A 21 -0.15 10.70 -13.23
CA ARG A 21 0.53 10.93 -14.52
C ARG A 21 -0.05 12.11 -15.28
N ALA A 22 -1.38 12.24 -15.30
CA ALA A 22 -2.03 13.36 -15.99
C ALA A 22 -1.63 14.73 -15.42
N VAL A 23 -1.44 14.84 -14.10
CA VAL A 23 -0.94 16.07 -13.45
C VAL A 23 0.54 16.30 -13.78
N LEU A 24 1.37 15.27 -13.64
CA LEU A 24 2.81 15.33 -13.88
C LEU A 24 3.18 15.73 -15.31
N GLU A 25 2.38 15.30 -16.29
CA GLU A 25 2.56 15.60 -17.71
C GLU A 25 1.84 16.89 -18.16
N SER A 26 1.15 17.61 -17.25
CA SER A 26 0.44 18.85 -17.57
C SER A 26 1.37 20.08 -17.61
N GLU A 27 0.91 21.17 -18.21
CA GLU A 27 1.64 22.46 -18.20
C GLU A 27 1.54 23.22 -16.86
N ILE A 28 0.87 22.65 -15.85
CA ILE A 28 0.70 23.28 -14.54
C ILE A 28 2.09 23.47 -13.89
N GLN A 29 2.31 24.67 -13.33
CA GLN A 29 3.58 25.01 -12.68
C GLN A 29 3.55 24.78 -11.16
N HIS A 30 2.38 24.88 -10.53
CA HIS A 30 2.20 24.74 -9.09
C HIS A 30 1.31 23.53 -8.80
N TRP A 31 1.92 22.35 -8.79
CA TRP A 31 1.27 21.11 -8.35
C TRP A 31 2.19 20.34 -7.40
N ALA A 32 1.61 19.59 -6.48
CA ALA A 32 2.32 18.58 -5.70
C ALA A 32 1.43 17.32 -5.66
N SER A 33 2.04 16.15 -5.87
CA SER A 33 1.33 14.87 -5.69
C SER A 33 1.67 14.31 -4.32
N LEU A 34 0.67 14.21 -3.45
CA LEU A 34 0.82 13.66 -2.11
C LEU A 34 0.33 12.20 -2.11
N ARG A 35 1.26 11.25 -2.09
CA ARG A 35 0.98 9.82 -1.97
C ARG A 35 0.75 9.51 -0.50
N MET A 36 -0.49 9.66 -0.07
CA MET A 36 -0.89 9.36 1.30
C MET A 36 -0.90 7.86 1.54
N THR A 37 -0.29 7.47 2.65
CA THR A 37 -0.36 6.12 3.20
C THR A 37 -1.75 5.83 3.79
N TYR A 38 -1.94 4.68 4.44
CA TYR A 38 -3.18 4.40 5.17
C TYR A 38 -3.51 5.53 6.18
N ILE A 39 -4.66 6.16 5.94
CA ILE A 39 -5.20 7.22 6.80
C ILE A 39 -6.01 6.56 7.91
N MET A 40 -5.55 6.68 9.15
CA MET A 40 -6.19 6.14 10.33
C MET A 40 -7.24 7.14 10.85
N PRO A 41 -8.54 6.79 10.85
CA PRO A 41 -9.57 7.66 11.41
C PRO A 41 -9.43 7.78 12.92
N THR A 42 -9.64 8.99 13.43
CA THR A 42 -9.70 9.27 14.87
C THR A 42 -11.14 9.33 15.39
N ASP A 43 -12.13 9.39 14.49
CA ASP A 43 -13.54 9.19 14.80
C ASP A 43 -13.92 7.70 14.84
N TRP A 44 -14.83 7.34 15.75
CA TRP A 44 -15.25 5.95 15.96
C TRP A 44 -16.12 5.39 14.84
N GLU A 45 -17.03 6.20 14.29
CA GLU A 45 -17.92 5.78 13.20
C GLU A 45 -17.12 5.51 11.93
N ASP A 46 -16.22 6.44 11.58
CA ASP A 46 -15.31 6.30 10.45
C ASP A 46 -14.38 5.08 10.63
N TYR A 47 -13.76 4.92 11.81
CA TYR A 47 -12.94 3.75 12.10
C TYR A 47 -13.73 2.44 11.95
N ASN A 48 -14.97 2.39 12.46
CA ASN A 48 -15.78 1.18 12.37
C ASN A 48 -16.30 0.93 10.94
N SER A 49 -16.43 1.96 10.11
CA SER A 49 -16.82 1.83 8.70
C SER A 49 -15.77 1.12 7.84
N LEU A 50 -14.50 1.14 8.26
CA LEU A 50 -13.39 0.45 7.59
C LEU A 50 -13.33 -1.05 7.90
N ARG A 51 -14.24 -1.57 8.72
CA ARG A 51 -14.27 -3.01 9.06
C ARG A 51 -15.03 -3.77 7.99
N ASP A 52 -14.30 -4.24 7.00
CA ASP A 52 -14.81 -5.03 5.89
C ASP A 52 -13.83 -6.17 5.51
N PRO A 53 -14.22 -7.10 4.62
CA PRO A 53 -13.40 -8.25 4.24
C PRO A 53 -12.01 -7.92 3.65
N ILE A 54 -11.78 -6.69 3.15
CA ILE A 54 -10.47 -6.24 2.66
C ILE A 54 -9.40 -6.29 3.76
N MET A 55 -9.79 -6.21 5.04
CA MET A 55 -8.82 -6.33 6.14
C MET A 55 -8.00 -7.64 6.09
N PHE A 56 -8.56 -8.69 5.49
CA PHE A 56 -7.91 -9.98 5.31
C PHE A 56 -6.88 -9.99 4.17
N HIS A 57 -6.89 -8.99 3.30
CA HIS A 57 -5.96 -8.87 2.18
C HIS A 57 -4.57 -8.41 2.65
N GLN A 58 -4.48 -7.80 3.84
CA GLN A 58 -3.24 -7.31 4.43
C GLN A 58 -2.44 -8.47 5.06
N PRO A 59 -1.22 -8.77 4.57
CA PRO A 59 -0.32 -9.69 5.26
C PRO A 59 0.06 -9.18 6.64
N ILE A 60 0.01 -10.04 7.64
CA ILE A 60 0.17 -9.64 9.05
C ILE A 60 1.59 -9.11 9.38
N ASP A 61 2.57 -9.48 8.56
CA ASP A 61 3.98 -9.07 8.64
C ASP A 61 4.29 -7.77 7.89
N THR A 62 3.28 -7.15 7.28
CA THR A 62 3.46 -5.89 6.58
C THR A 62 3.84 -4.76 7.54
N PHE A 63 4.89 -4.02 7.20
CA PHE A 63 5.26 -2.77 7.86
C PHE A 63 4.37 -1.61 7.40
N MET A 64 3.92 -0.78 8.33
CA MET A 64 2.96 0.28 8.10
C MET A 64 3.46 1.58 8.72
N GLU A 65 3.93 2.52 7.89
CA GLU A 65 4.00 3.92 8.32
C GLU A 65 2.63 4.54 8.02
N ASN A 66 1.89 4.88 9.07
CA ASN A 66 0.52 5.35 8.96
C ASN A 66 0.42 6.87 9.08
N LEU A 67 -0.75 7.43 8.78
CA LEU A 67 -1.04 8.85 8.91
C LEU A 67 -2.40 9.01 9.59
N SER A 68 -2.55 9.85 10.62
CA SER A 68 -3.89 10.12 11.16
C SER A 68 -4.69 11.04 10.21
N ASP A 69 -6.00 10.92 10.22
CA ASP A 69 -6.91 11.84 9.51
C ASP A 69 -6.68 13.32 9.88
N ARG A 70 -6.38 13.59 11.15
CA ARG A 70 -6.05 14.93 11.66
C ARG A 70 -4.79 15.50 11.01
N ASP A 71 -3.74 14.68 10.88
CA ASP A 71 -2.45 15.08 10.30
C ASP A 71 -2.51 15.15 8.77
N ALA A 72 -3.26 14.25 8.13
CA ALA A 72 -3.59 14.34 6.71
C ALA A 72 -4.29 15.67 6.39
N GLY A 73 -5.35 16.00 7.14
CA GLY A 73 -6.09 17.25 6.97
C GLY A 73 -5.23 18.49 7.23
N TYR A 74 -4.40 18.47 8.28
CA TYR A 74 -3.52 19.59 8.61
C TYR A 74 -2.47 19.83 7.54
N GLY A 75 -1.81 18.77 7.04
CA GLY A 75 -0.85 18.89 5.95
C GLY A 75 -1.48 19.46 4.68
N LEU A 76 -2.69 19.01 4.32
CA LEU A 76 -3.42 19.56 3.18
C LEU A 76 -3.72 21.05 3.31
N VAL A 77 -4.07 21.53 4.50
CA VAL A 77 -4.28 22.97 4.74
C VAL A 77 -2.97 23.75 4.62
N ASN A 78 -1.87 23.22 5.17
CA ASN A 78 -0.57 23.88 5.12
C ASN A 78 -0.01 24.02 3.70
N CYS A 79 -0.44 23.19 2.74
CA CYS A 79 -0.13 23.39 1.31
C CYS A 79 -0.56 24.78 0.79
N LEU A 80 -1.59 25.40 1.38
CA LEU A 80 -2.08 26.73 0.97
C LEU A 80 -1.10 27.86 1.31
N ASP A 81 -0.23 27.63 2.30
CA ASP A 81 0.75 28.62 2.77
C ASP A 81 2.11 28.48 2.07
N ILE A 82 2.27 27.49 1.19
CA ILE A 82 3.52 27.27 0.45
C ILE A 82 3.74 28.39 -0.58
N PRO A 83 4.88 29.12 -0.54
CA PRO A 83 5.19 30.17 -1.51
C PRO A 83 5.25 29.63 -2.94
N GLY A 84 4.84 30.43 -3.93
CA GLY A 84 4.87 30.04 -5.34
C GLY A 84 6.28 29.80 -5.90
N ASP A 85 7.29 30.44 -5.32
CA ASP A 85 8.71 30.27 -5.66
C ASP A 85 9.40 29.15 -4.86
N SER A 86 8.65 28.39 -4.07
CA SER A 86 9.17 27.23 -3.33
C SER A 86 9.54 26.07 -4.28
N ASP A 87 10.58 25.33 -3.91
CA ASP A 87 10.96 24.06 -4.52
C ASP A 87 10.05 22.89 -4.12
N PHE A 88 8.96 23.16 -3.41
CA PHE A 88 7.87 22.22 -3.13
C PHE A 88 7.13 21.78 -4.39
N TRP A 89 6.99 22.70 -5.35
CA TRP A 89 6.16 22.48 -6.53
C TRP A 89 6.82 21.55 -7.54
N ARG A 90 5.97 20.89 -8.33
CA ARG A 90 6.31 19.91 -9.36
C ARG A 90 7.01 18.65 -8.83
N ARG A 91 6.70 18.29 -7.60
CA ARG A 91 7.25 17.13 -6.90
C ARG A 91 6.17 16.18 -6.42
N VAL A 92 6.59 14.93 -6.26
CA VAL A 92 5.81 13.85 -5.70
C VAL A 92 6.39 13.55 -4.33
N TYR A 93 5.51 13.41 -3.33
CA TYR A 93 5.89 13.19 -1.95
C TYR A 93 5.16 11.99 -1.38
N ASN A 94 5.85 11.20 -0.57
CA ASN A 94 5.21 10.24 0.33
C ASN A 94 4.70 11.00 1.55
N MET A 95 3.40 10.89 1.84
CA MET A 95 2.78 11.49 3.01
C MET A 95 2.47 10.40 4.03
N GLY A 96 3.46 10.12 4.88
CA GLY A 96 3.32 9.32 6.10
C GLY A 96 3.28 10.20 7.35
N GLY A 97 2.98 9.59 8.50
CA GLY A 97 3.04 10.21 9.83
C GLY A 97 4.39 10.05 10.53
N GLY A 98 5.41 9.55 9.83
CA GLY A 98 6.77 9.45 10.34
C GLY A 98 6.99 8.31 11.35
N PRO A 99 8.17 8.28 12.00
CA PRO A 99 8.57 7.17 12.88
C PRO A 99 7.60 6.88 14.04
N GLY A 100 6.93 7.91 14.58
CA GLY A 100 5.96 7.76 15.67
C GLY A 100 4.68 7.02 15.27
N MET A 101 4.41 6.88 13.97
CA MET A 101 3.22 6.25 13.40
C MET A 101 3.51 4.88 12.75
N ARG A 102 4.70 4.32 13.00
CA ARG A 102 5.16 3.03 12.46
C ARG A 102 4.72 1.86 13.31
N CYS A 103 4.11 0.85 12.70
CA CYS A 103 3.80 -0.44 13.31
C CYS A 103 3.74 -1.55 12.26
N THR A 104 3.56 -2.80 12.67
CA THR A 104 3.16 -3.88 11.75
C THR A 104 1.65 -4.00 11.66
N ALA A 105 1.16 -4.64 10.59
CA ALA A 105 -0.25 -4.97 10.43
C ALA A 105 -0.77 -5.83 11.59
N TYR A 106 0.01 -6.81 12.04
CA TYR A 106 -0.31 -7.61 13.23
C TYR A 106 -0.48 -6.73 14.47
N ASP A 107 0.48 -5.85 14.79
CA ASP A 107 0.40 -5.01 15.98
C ASP A 107 -0.80 -4.06 15.93
N TYR A 108 -1.02 -3.41 14.77
CA TYR A 108 -2.19 -2.55 14.55
C TYR A 108 -3.50 -3.30 14.82
N MET A 109 -3.70 -4.44 14.16
CA MET A 109 -4.93 -5.23 14.34
C MET A 109 -5.03 -5.76 15.77
N ASN A 110 -3.96 -6.29 16.34
CA ASN A 110 -3.99 -6.82 17.71
C ASN A 110 -4.40 -5.75 18.72
N ARG A 111 -3.81 -4.54 18.61
CA ARG A 111 -4.13 -3.40 19.48
C ARG A 111 -5.57 -2.90 19.28
N SER A 112 -6.09 -2.98 18.05
CA SER A 112 -7.47 -2.60 17.72
C SER A 112 -8.51 -3.49 18.43
N PHE A 113 -8.24 -4.80 18.55
CA PHE A 113 -9.10 -5.71 19.31
C PHE A 113 -8.96 -5.49 20.83
N GLN A 114 -7.74 -5.23 21.31
CA GLN A 114 -7.47 -4.94 22.73
C GLN A 114 -8.09 -3.60 23.20
N LEU A 115 -8.26 -2.64 22.29
CA LEU A 115 -8.99 -1.39 22.53
C LEU A 115 -10.41 -1.66 23.08
N LEU A 116 -11.06 -2.70 22.55
CA LEU A 116 -12.39 -3.17 22.96
C LEU A 116 -12.37 -4.18 24.12
N GLY A 117 -11.20 -4.39 24.75
CA GLY A 117 -11.05 -5.25 25.92
C GLY A 117 -10.98 -6.74 25.64
N MET A 118 -10.89 -7.15 24.37
CA MET A 118 -10.61 -8.53 23.96
C MET A 118 -9.13 -8.87 24.17
N SER A 119 -8.78 -10.16 24.13
CA SER A 119 -7.40 -10.61 24.29
C SER A 119 -6.48 -10.21 23.14
N GLY A 120 -7.02 -10.07 21.92
CA GLY A 120 -6.27 -9.74 20.72
C GLY A 120 -6.89 -10.36 19.47
N ILE A 121 -6.24 -10.17 18.32
CA ILE A 121 -6.71 -10.69 17.03
C ILE A 121 -6.75 -12.23 17.01
N GLU A 122 -5.79 -12.88 17.67
CA GLU A 122 -5.67 -14.34 17.68
C GLU A 122 -6.87 -15.06 18.32
N ALA A 123 -7.59 -14.38 19.21
CA ALA A 123 -8.81 -14.92 19.82
C ALA A 123 -10.04 -14.82 18.89
N CYS A 124 -9.94 -14.04 17.82
CA CYS A 124 -11.07 -13.62 17.00
C CYS A 124 -10.91 -13.93 15.50
N ALA A 125 -9.76 -14.45 15.07
CA ALA A 125 -9.52 -14.78 13.67
C ALA A 125 -8.62 -16.00 13.53
N GLU A 126 -8.65 -16.65 12.37
CA GLU A 126 -7.68 -17.69 12.01
C GLU A 126 -6.54 -17.07 11.20
N ARG A 127 -5.33 -17.61 11.39
CA ARG A 127 -4.11 -17.09 10.73
C ARG A 127 -4.17 -17.19 9.21
N ASN A 128 -4.80 -18.24 8.69
CA ASN A 128 -4.98 -18.48 7.25
C ASN A 128 -6.11 -17.65 6.62
N TRP A 129 -6.80 -16.80 7.39
CA TRP A 129 -7.67 -15.77 6.81
C TRP A 129 -6.86 -14.59 6.29
N PHE A 130 -5.61 -14.39 6.68
CA PHE A 130 -4.82 -13.25 6.19
C PHE A 130 -3.96 -13.66 5.00
N ALA A 131 -3.90 -12.81 3.98
CA ALA A 131 -3.06 -13.03 2.80
C ALA A 131 -1.57 -13.08 3.17
N LEU A 132 -0.74 -13.57 2.25
CA LEU A 132 0.72 -13.60 2.41
C LEU A 132 1.42 -12.56 1.54
N ARG A 133 0.74 -12.02 0.53
CA ARG A 133 1.29 -11.02 -0.39
C ARG A 133 0.18 -10.23 -1.09
N ASN A 134 0.56 -9.43 -2.09
CA ASN A 134 -0.34 -8.66 -2.96
C ASN A 134 -1.17 -7.56 -2.26
N PHE A 135 -0.62 -6.95 -1.22
CA PHE A 135 -1.13 -5.73 -0.60
C PHE A 135 -0.01 -4.69 -0.43
N HIS A 136 -0.37 -3.44 -0.17
CA HIS A 136 0.57 -2.32 -0.13
C HIS A 136 0.54 -1.60 1.23
N MET A 137 1.67 -1.61 1.93
CA MET A 137 2.05 -0.70 3.03
C MET A 137 3.55 -0.90 3.26
N GLN A 138 4.29 0.17 3.58
CA GLN A 138 5.72 0.13 3.89
C GLN A 138 6.09 1.26 4.86
N TYR A 139 7.33 1.24 5.35
CA TYR A 139 7.96 2.44 5.91
C TYR A 139 8.58 3.26 4.79
N TYR A 140 8.52 4.59 4.91
CA TYR A 140 9.10 5.49 3.92
C TYR A 140 10.49 5.96 4.34
N GLU A 141 11.45 5.92 3.42
CA GLU A 141 12.78 6.51 3.62
C GLU A 141 12.70 8.05 3.69
N ASP A 142 11.78 8.65 2.92
CA ASP A 142 11.79 10.06 2.55
C ASP A 142 10.53 10.84 2.94
N SER A 143 9.61 10.27 3.72
CA SER A 143 8.38 10.98 4.16
C SER A 143 8.68 12.22 5.01
N HIS A 144 9.86 12.29 5.64
CA HIS A 144 10.34 13.47 6.37
C HIS A 144 10.49 14.70 5.46
N LEU A 145 10.83 14.51 4.17
CA LEU A 145 11.00 15.62 3.23
C LEU A 145 9.72 16.43 3.07
N LEU A 146 8.55 15.78 3.07
CA LEU A 146 7.27 16.49 3.02
C LEU A 146 6.98 17.22 4.34
N ASN A 147 7.32 16.58 5.46
CA ASN A 147 7.09 17.14 6.79
C ASN A 147 7.96 18.39 7.05
N GLU A 148 9.10 18.54 6.39
CA GLU A 148 9.89 19.78 6.43
C GLU A 148 9.14 20.99 5.86
N TYR A 149 8.22 20.78 4.91
CA TYR A 149 7.35 21.83 4.38
C TYR A 149 6.04 21.97 5.17
N LEU A 150 5.38 20.85 5.45
CA LEU A 150 4.01 20.86 5.92
C LEU A 150 3.89 20.72 7.44
N HIS A 151 4.95 20.33 8.15
CA HIS A 151 4.98 20.15 9.60
C HIS A 151 3.76 19.36 10.15
N HIS A 152 3.36 18.33 9.39
CA HIS A 152 2.13 17.60 9.64
C HIS A 152 2.29 16.43 10.60
N TRP A 153 3.52 16.01 10.93
CA TRP A 153 3.77 14.98 11.95
C TRP A 153 3.51 15.52 13.36
N ARG A 154 2.29 15.31 13.87
CA ARG A 154 1.88 15.79 15.21
C ARG A 154 1.38 14.66 16.09
N ASP A 155 0.84 13.60 15.50
CA ASP A 155 0.43 12.38 16.21
C ASP A 155 1.56 11.34 16.27
N ASP A 156 1.49 10.52 17.32
CA ASP A 156 2.13 9.21 17.40
C ASP A 156 1.06 8.14 17.66
N LEU A 157 1.44 6.86 17.61
CA LEU A 157 0.48 5.77 17.83
C LEU A 157 -0.22 5.87 19.19
N ASP A 158 0.49 6.26 20.25
CA ASP A 158 -0.11 6.34 21.59
C ASP A 158 -1.16 7.44 21.67
N ALA A 159 -0.87 8.62 21.11
CA ALA A 159 -1.81 9.73 20.99
C ALA A 159 -3.02 9.33 20.10
N TYR A 160 -2.77 8.61 19.00
CA TYR A 160 -3.83 8.08 18.14
C TYR A 160 -4.78 7.14 18.91
N TRP A 161 -4.25 6.12 19.58
CA TRP A 161 -5.08 5.15 20.30
C TRP A 161 -5.86 5.79 21.46
N GLN A 162 -5.26 6.80 22.12
CA GLN A 162 -5.95 7.59 23.13
C GLN A 162 -7.11 8.39 22.53
N ALA A 163 -6.90 9.03 21.38
CA ALA A 163 -7.94 9.79 20.66
C ALA A 163 -9.08 8.88 20.21
N LEU A 164 -8.79 7.73 19.60
CA LEU A 164 -9.79 6.78 19.15
C LEU A 164 -10.58 6.18 20.34
N PHE A 165 -9.91 5.83 21.45
CA PHE A 165 -10.61 5.39 22.65
C PHE A 165 -11.49 6.49 23.23
N ALA A 166 -11.05 7.75 23.20
CA ALA A 166 -11.84 8.88 23.65
C ALA A 166 -13.10 9.09 22.79
N ALA A 167 -13.02 8.88 21.48
CA ALA A 167 -14.15 8.94 20.54
C ALA A 167 -15.13 7.77 20.68
N THR A 168 -14.69 6.64 21.25
CA THR A 168 -15.52 5.43 21.40
C THR A 168 -16.82 5.71 22.20
N PRO A 169 -18.00 5.22 21.76
CA PRO A 169 -19.26 5.38 22.47
C PRO A 169 -19.22 4.86 23.92
N ALA A 170 -19.96 5.52 24.82
CA ALA A 170 -19.96 5.17 26.25
C ALA A 170 -20.33 3.69 26.51
N GLY A 171 -21.29 3.15 25.76
CA GLY A 171 -21.67 1.73 25.84
C GLY A 171 -20.52 0.79 25.48
N MET A 172 -19.75 1.11 24.44
CA MET A 172 -18.57 0.34 24.04
C MET A 172 -17.44 0.44 25.06
N LYS A 173 -17.24 1.60 25.69
CA LYS A 173 -16.28 1.76 26.81
C LYS A 173 -16.65 0.88 28.01
N VAL A 174 -17.95 0.80 28.35
CA VAL A 174 -18.44 -0.10 29.41
C VAL A 174 -18.24 -1.57 29.03
N LEU A 175 -18.52 -1.94 27.77
CA LEU A 175 -18.27 -3.30 27.27
C LEU A 175 -16.79 -3.66 27.35
N ALA A 176 -15.90 -2.75 26.94
CA ALA A 176 -14.45 -2.95 27.03
C ALA A 176 -13.98 -3.10 28.48
N TRP A 177 -14.52 -2.30 29.41
CA TRP A 177 -14.25 -2.46 30.84
C TRP A 177 -14.72 -3.83 31.36
N LEU A 178 -15.92 -4.28 30.98
CA LEU A 178 -16.44 -5.60 31.36
C LEU A 178 -15.57 -6.73 30.82
N CYS A 179 -15.16 -6.67 29.54
CA CYS A 179 -14.27 -7.68 28.94
C CYS A 179 -12.93 -7.76 29.69
N ARG A 180 -12.37 -6.62 30.12
CA ARG A 180 -11.11 -6.60 30.89
C ARG A 180 -11.25 -7.20 32.30
N ARG A 181 -12.45 -7.15 32.90
CA ARG A 181 -12.68 -7.57 34.30
C ARG A 181 -13.35 -8.94 34.46
N VAL A 182 -14.14 -9.36 33.47
CA VAL A 182 -15.00 -10.55 33.55
C VAL A 182 -14.65 -11.49 32.40
N PRO A 183 -13.83 -12.54 32.64
CA PRO A 183 -13.38 -13.46 31.59
C PRO A 183 -14.52 -14.12 30.80
N PHE A 184 -15.67 -14.36 31.45
CA PHE A 184 -16.85 -14.90 30.77
C PHE A 184 -17.42 -13.93 29.73
N VAL A 185 -17.53 -12.63 30.06
CA VAL A 185 -18.01 -11.61 29.11
C VAL A 185 -17.03 -11.48 27.96
N ARG A 186 -15.72 -11.44 28.26
CA ARG A 186 -14.68 -11.38 27.23
C ARG A 186 -14.80 -12.51 26.21
N LYS A 187 -14.89 -13.77 26.69
CA LYS A 187 -15.03 -14.94 25.81
C LYS A 187 -16.28 -14.88 24.94
N GLN A 188 -17.40 -14.38 25.46
CA GLN A 188 -18.63 -14.23 24.67
C GLN A 188 -18.47 -13.18 23.56
N VAL A 189 -17.80 -12.06 23.85
CA VAL A 189 -17.53 -11.00 22.86
C VAL A 189 -16.53 -11.47 21.81
N GLU A 190 -15.45 -12.15 22.22
CA GLU A 190 -14.47 -12.77 21.33
C GLU A 190 -15.16 -13.79 20.41
N GLN A 191 -16.01 -14.65 20.97
CA GLN A 191 -16.74 -15.65 20.19
C GLN A 191 -17.70 -15.00 19.18
N ALA A 192 -18.41 -13.95 19.57
CA ALA A 192 -19.30 -13.22 18.66
C ALA A 192 -18.51 -12.54 17.54
N THR A 193 -17.40 -11.88 17.89
CA THR A 193 -16.50 -11.23 16.94
C THR A 193 -15.88 -12.24 15.98
N TYR A 194 -15.47 -13.41 16.46
CA TYR A 194 -14.98 -14.51 15.64
C TYR A 194 -16.01 -14.96 14.61
N GLN A 195 -17.29 -15.06 14.98
CA GLN A 195 -18.32 -15.45 14.01
C GLN A 195 -18.51 -14.40 12.91
N THR A 196 -18.48 -13.10 13.25
CA THR A 196 -18.51 -12.02 12.26
C THR A 196 -17.30 -12.07 11.32
N MET A 197 -16.09 -12.20 11.90
CA MET A 197 -14.86 -12.30 11.12
C MET A 197 -14.85 -13.53 10.21
N ARG A 198 -15.38 -14.66 10.71
CA ARG A 198 -15.54 -15.89 9.93
C ARG A 198 -16.49 -15.71 8.76
N GLU A 199 -17.62 -15.03 8.96
CA GLU A 199 -18.59 -14.74 7.90
C GLU A 199 -17.92 -13.92 6.79
N TRP A 200 -17.21 -12.86 7.14
CA TRP A 200 -16.47 -12.04 6.19
C TRP A 200 -15.34 -12.80 5.48
N ALA A 201 -14.58 -13.61 6.21
CA ALA A 201 -13.47 -14.36 5.63
C ALA A 201 -13.96 -15.48 4.70
N GLN A 202 -14.98 -16.24 5.12
CA GLN A 202 -15.37 -17.51 4.46
C GLN A 202 -16.57 -17.37 3.53
N ASN A 203 -17.49 -16.43 3.75
CA ASN A 203 -18.77 -16.38 3.06
C ASN A 203 -18.97 -15.16 2.17
N HIS A 204 -18.21 -14.09 2.40
CA HIS A 204 -18.22 -12.93 1.53
C HIS A 204 -17.33 -13.15 0.30
N ARG A 205 -17.77 -12.74 -0.91
CA ARG A 205 -17.00 -12.93 -2.16
C ARG A 205 -15.62 -12.28 -2.16
N ASN A 206 -15.45 -11.21 -1.37
CA ASN A 206 -14.18 -10.52 -1.18
C ASN A 206 -13.34 -11.07 0.00
N GLY A 207 -13.80 -12.14 0.66
CA GLY A 207 -13.08 -12.82 1.73
C GLY A 207 -12.02 -13.76 1.18
N THR A 208 -10.84 -13.76 1.79
CA THR A 208 -9.72 -14.60 1.34
C THR A 208 -9.96 -16.10 1.53
N ALA A 209 -10.63 -16.51 2.61
CA ALA A 209 -10.96 -17.91 2.84
C ALA A 209 -12.13 -18.38 1.95
N TYR A 210 -12.99 -17.47 1.52
CA TYR A 210 -13.98 -17.71 0.47
C TYR A 210 -13.28 -18.09 -0.85
N TRP A 211 -12.24 -17.36 -1.26
CA TRP A 211 -11.48 -17.66 -2.47
C TRP A 211 -10.87 -19.07 -2.47
N TYR A 212 -10.37 -19.50 -1.33
CA TYR A 212 -9.89 -20.87 -1.16
C TYR A 212 -11.02 -21.89 -1.34
N ARG A 213 -12.16 -21.67 -0.66
CA ARG A 213 -13.31 -22.59 -0.65
C ARG A 213 -13.97 -22.73 -2.02
N GLU A 214 -14.19 -21.62 -2.71
CA GLU A 214 -14.87 -21.57 -4.01
C GLU A 214 -13.91 -21.80 -5.19
N ARG A 215 -12.64 -22.15 -4.90
CA ARG A 215 -11.61 -22.44 -5.91
C ARG A 215 -11.35 -21.28 -6.86
N CYS A 216 -11.23 -20.06 -6.34
CA CYS A 216 -10.82 -18.87 -7.10
C CYS A 216 -9.30 -18.90 -7.37
N GLU A 217 -8.87 -19.65 -8.38
CA GLU A 217 -7.46 -19.91 -8.67
C GLU A 217 -6.62 -18.64 -8.77
N ASP A 218 -7.02 -17.66 -9.57
CA ASP A 218 -6.28 -16.40 -9.76
C ASP A 218 -6.12 -15.59 -8.47
N ARG A 219 -7.11 -15.65 -7.56
CA ARG A 219 -7.00 -14.99 -6.25
C ARG A 219 -6.01 -15.72 -5.36
N ILE A 220 -6.02 -17.06 -5.37
CA ILE A 220 -5.07 -17.86 -4.60
C ILE A 220 -3.65 -17.66 -5.11
N THR A 221 -3.43 -17.66 -6.42
CA THR A 221 -2.09 -17.40 -6.97
C THR A 221 -1.62 -15.98 -6.65
N ALA A 222 -2.48 -14.96 -6.78
CA ALA A 222 -2.09 -13.59 -6.48
C ALA A 222 -1.76 -13.38 -4.99
N PHE A 223 -2.59 -13.86 -4.06
CA PHE A 223 -2.48 -13.51 -2.62
C PHE A 223 -1.75 -14.55 -1.76
N TYR A 224 -1.65 -15.79 -2.23
CA TYR A 224 -1.13 -16.93 -1.47
C TYR A 224 -0.10 -17.78 -2.21
N LYS A 225 0.26 -17.44 -3.45
CA LYS A 225 1.10 -18.24 -4.36
C LYS A 225 0.42 -19.47 -4.93
N ASP A 226 -0.08 -20.36 -4.08
CA ASP A 226 -0.79 -21.57 -4.48
C ASP A 226 -1.60 -22.16 -3.31
N TYR A 227 -2.37 -23.22 -3.59
CA TYR A 227 -3.16 -23.92 -2.57
C TYR A 227 -2.30 -24.63 -1.52
N GLU A 228 -1.14 -25.17 -1.90
CA GLU A 228 -0.22 -25.86 -0.98
C GLU A 228 0.32 -24.88 0.07
N THR A 229 0.71 -23.69 -0.37
CA THR A 229 1.16 -22.58 0.47
C THR A 229 0.05 -22.15 1.41
N TYR A 230 -1.19 -21.97 0.91
CA TYR A 230 -2.36 -21.66 1.76
C TYR A 230 -2.60 -22.72 2.84
N GLU A 231 -2.58 -24.01 2.49
CA GLU A 231 -2.80 -25.13 3.40
C GLU A 231 -1.66 -25.29 4.42
N SER A 232 -0.45 -24.84 4.06
CA SER A 232 0.73 -24.85 4.93
C SER A 232 0.76 -23.74 5.97
N ILE A 233 -0.12 -22.72 5.86
CA ILE A 233 -0.15 -21.58 6.79
C ILE A 233 -0.36 -22.11 8.21
N PRO A 234 0.58 -21.85 9.14
CA PRO A 234 0.47 -22.37 10.49
C PRO A 234 -0.61 -21.62 11.28
N GLY A 235 -0.99 -22.19 12.42
CA GLY A 235 -1.80 -21.46 13.40
C GLY A 235 -1.02 -20.31 14.05
N TRP A 236 -1.70 -19.53 14.89
CA TRP A 236 -1.07 -18.46 15.66
C TRP A 236 0.08 -18.94 16.55
N GLY A 237 1.05 -18.06 16.81
CA GLY A 237 2.23 -18.34 17.63
C GLY A 237 3.39 -19.02 16.90
N ILE A 238 3.27 -19.27 15.59
CA ILE A 238 4.31 -19.81 14.72
C ILE A 238 4.53 -18.81 13.58
N ASP A 239 5.80 -18.56 13.23
CA ASP A 239 6.21 -17.63 12.16
C ASP A 239 5.52 -16.26 12.26
N MET A 240 5.47 -15.73 13.49
CA MET A 240 4.85 -14.45 13.79
C MET A 240 5.73 -13.29 13.28
N PRO A 241 5.12 -12.15 12.90
CA PRO A 241 5.85 -10.98 12.45
C PRO A 241 6.90 -10.50 13.45
N GLN A 242 8.01 -9.97 12.92
CA GLN A 242 8.91 -9.16 13.73
C GLN A 242 8.21 -7.86 14.14
N LEU A 243 8.46 -7.40 15.37
CA LEU A 243 7.90 -6.16 15.89
C LEU A 243 8.98 -5.06 16.03
N ASP A 244 10.11 -5.24 15.34
CA ASP A 244 11.18 -4.25 15.31
C ASP A 244 10.66 -2.97 14.61
N PRO A 245 10.70 -1.80 15.28
CA PRO A 245 10.35 -0.54 14.62
C PRO A 245 11.36 -0.12 13.54
N GLU A 246 12.57 -0.68 13.53
CA GLU A 246 13.64 -0.39 12.56
C GLU A 246 14.16 -1.68 11.91
N PRO A 247 13.33 -2.37 11.10
CA PRO A 247 13.75 -3.58 10.43
C PRO A 247 14.91 -3.30 9.46
N GLU A 248 15.66 -4.34 9.14
CA GLU A 248 16.65 -4.26 8.05
C GLU A 248 15.97 -3.81 6.76
N TRP A 249 16.58 -2.83 6.10
CA TRP A 249 16.09 -2.27 4.86
C TRP A 249 17.22 -2.14 3.85
N ARG A 250 16.83 -2.02 2.59
CA ARG A 250 17.75 -1.72 1.48
C ARG A 250 17.19 -0.58 0.67
N ARG A 251 18.04 0.34 0.26
CA ARG A 251 17.68 1.36 -0.71
C ARG A 251 17.55 0.72 -2.10
N LEU A 252 16.53 1.12 -2.85
CA LEU A 252 16.34 0.65 -4.22
C LEU A 252 17.33 1.33 -5.17
N ASP A 253 17.84 0.57 -6.13
CA ASP A 253 18.59 1.10 -7.26
C ASP A 253 17.60 1.67 -8.29
N HIS A 254 17.84 2.90 -8.75
CA HIS A 254 16.99 3.56 -9.74
C HIS A 254 17.56 3.51 -11.17
N GLY A 255 18.76 2.94 -11.35
CA GLY A 255 19.44 2.77 -12.63
C GLY A 255 20.17 4.01 -13.15
N TYR A 256 20.42 5.00 -12.29
CA TYR A 256 21.18 6.22 -12.60
C TYR A 256 21.81 6.78 -11.32
N ASP A 257 22.80 7.66 -11.48
CA ASP A 257 23.48 8.29 -10.34
C ASP A 257 22.62 9.39 -9.73
N GLU A 258 22.00 9.09 -8.58
CA GLU A 258 21.14 10.02 -7.85
C GLU A 258 21.92 11.11 -7.09
N SER A 259 23.25 11.01 -7.03
CA SER A 259 24.11 12.01 -6.37
C SER A 259 24.50 13.19 -7.27
N LYS A 260 24.29 13.06 -8.59
CA LYS A 260 24.54 14.12 -9.56
C LYS A 260 23.59 15.30 -9.35
N GLU A 261 24.15 16.51 -9.29
CA GLU A 261 23.35 17.76 -9.28
C GLU A 261 22.62 17.98 -10.61
N GLN A 262 23.25 17.60 -11.73
CA GLN A 262 22.68 17.69 -13.07
C GLN A 262 22.83 16.35 -13.78
N LEU A 263 21.70 15.84 -14.26
CA LEU A 263 21.66 14.63 -15.07
C LEU A 263 21.94 14.97 -16.53
N ASP A 264 22.47 13.99 -17.25
CA ASP A 264 22.70 14.04 -18.69
C ASP A 264 21.87 12.98 -19.43
N LEU A 265 21.94 12.97 -20.75
CA LEU A 265 21.20 12.01 -21.58
C LEU A 265 21.62 10.54 -21.31
N GLU A 266 22.87 10.30 -20.91
CA GLU A 266 23.34 8.95 -20.60
C GLU A 266 22.71 8.43 -19.31
N ASP A 267 22.45 9.29 -18.32
CA ASP A 267 21.68 8.92 -17.13
C ASP A 267 20.25 8.48 -17.51
N LEU A 268 19.60 9.19 -18.45
CA LEU A 268 18.28 8.81 -18.96
C LEU A 268 18.32 7.47 -19.70
N HIS A 269 19.35 7.24 -20.52
CA HIS A 269 19.55 5.96 -21.20
C HIS A 269 19.83 4.84 -20.19
N GLY A 270 20.63 5.07 -19.17
CA GLY A 270 20.92 4.14 -18.08
C GLY A 270 19.66 3.72 -17.34
N ALA A 271 18.87 4.69 -16.88
CA ALA A 271 17.63 4.44 -16.16
C ALA A 271 16.59 3.69 -17.02
N ALA A 272 16.52 4.00 -18.32
CA ALA A 272 15.65 3.29 -19.25
C ALA A 272 16.09 1.83 -19.46
N ARG A 273 17.40 1.59 -19.64
CA ARG A 273 17.97 0.24 -19.78
C ARG A 273 17.73 -0.58 -18.53
N PHE A 274 17.91 0.00 -17.34
CA PHE A 274 17.64 -0.65 -16.07
C PHE A 274 16.14 -0.99 -15.87
N ARG A 275 15.25 -0.27 -16.56
CA ARG A 275 13.81 -0.58 -16.64
C ARG A 275 13.45 -1.57 -17.76
N GLY A 276 14.45 -2.21 -18.36
CA GLY A 276 14.29 -3.15 -19.48
C GLY A 276 13.97 -2.51 -20.83
N GLY A 277 13.97 -1.18 -20.90
CA GLY A 277 13.56 -0.42 -22.08
C GLY A 277 14.64 0.53 -22.59
N ARG A 278 14.22 1.58 -23.29
CA ARG A 278 15.10 2.55 -23.95
C ARG A 278 14.48 3.94 -23.93
N CYS A 279 15.29 4.96 -23.65
CA CYS A 279 15.00 6.33 -24.08
C CYS A 279 15.33 6.41 -25.58
N LEU A 280 14.36 6.87 -26.38
CA LEU A 280 14.46 6.96 -27.84
C LEU A 280 14.98 8.33 -28.31
N SER A 281 15.00 9.32 -27.43
CA SER A 281 15.54 10.65 -27.73
C SER A 281 17.06 10.60 -27.88
N SER A 282 17.59 11.28 -28.90
CA SER A 282 19.04 11.38 -29.17
C SER A 282 19.69 12.65 -28.60
N ALA A 283 18.88 13.56 -28.06
CA ALA A 283 19.30 14.80 -27.44
C ALA A 283 18.33 15.16 -26.33
N TRP A 284 18.84 15.77 -25.27
CA TRP A 284 18.09 16.35 -24.16
C TRP A 284 18.90 17.53 -23.63
N ASP A 285 18.21 18.62 -23.29
CA ASP A 285 18.78 19.90 -22.86
C ASP A 285 18.94 20.02 -21.34
N GLY A 286 18.60 18.96 -20.59
CA GLY A 286 18.62 18.96 -19.14
C GLY A 286 17.29 19.39 -18.51
N ASP A 287 16.28 19.80 -19.29
CA ASP A 287 14.97 20.15 -18.74
C ASP A 287 14.19 18.89 -18.34
N MET A 288 14.04 18.71 -17.02
CA MET A 288 13.28 17.61 -16.41
C MET A 288 11.79 17.60 -16.78
N PHE A 289 11.27 18.70 -17.35
CA PHE A 289 9.88 18.86 -17.77
C PHE A 289 9.70 18.87 -19.29
N SER A 290 10.76 18.66 -20.06
CA SER A 290 10.68 18.42 -21.51
C SER A 290 10.07 17.03 -21.79
N THR A 291 9.35 16.91 -22.91
CA THR A 291 8.74 15.62 -23.30
C THR A 291 9.74 14.79 -24.11
N LEU A 292 10.01 13.57 -23.65
CA LEU A 292 10.88 12.61 -24.35
C LEU A 292 10.11 11.35 -24.75
N ALA A 293 10.65 10.63 -25.74
CA ALA A 293 10.09 9.37 -26.21
C ALA A 293 10.81 8.18 -25.55
N TRP A 294 10.03 7.19 -25.11
CA TRP A 294 10.51 6.02 -24.38
C TRP A 294 9.91 4.75 -24.99
N LYS A 295 10.55 3.61 -24.73
CA LYS A 295 10.06 2.28 -25.12
C LYS A 295 10.30 1.30 -23.99
N CYS A 296 9.29 0.54 -23.58
CA CYS A 296 9.44 -0.49 -22.54
C CYS A 296 9.97 -1.82 -23.11
N ALA A 297 10.24 -2.79 -22.23
CA ALA A 297 10.72 -4.12 -22.58
C ALA A 297 9.77 -4.95 -23.46
N PHE A 298 8.49 -4.57 -23.52
CA PHE A 298 7.45 -5.24 -24.31
C PHE A 298 7.18 -4.55 -25.64
N GLY A 299 7.87 -3.45 -25.92
CA GLY A 299 7.79 -2.76 -27.20
C GLY A 299 6.84 -1.57 -27.25
N HIS A 300 6.02 -1.36 -26.21
CA HIS A 300 5.16 -0.19 -26.07
C HIS A 300 5.99 1.09 -26.11
N GLN A 301 5.60 2.03 -26.98
CA GLN A 301 6.23 3.34 -27.10
C GLN A 301 5.32 4.38 -26.44
N PHE A 302 5.91 5.25 -25.63
CA PHE A 302 5.17 6.28 -24.91
C PHE A 302 6.02 7.53 -24.74
N THR A 303 5.35 8.65 -24.53
CA THR A 303 6.00 9.90 -24.13
C THR A 303 5.85 10.12 -22.64
N ALA A 304 6.89 10.67 -22.03
CA ALA A 304 6.90 11.08 -20.63
C ALA A 304 8.02 12.09 -20.39
N ARG A 305 7.84 12.93 -19.37
CA ARG A 305 8.90 13.80 -18.86
C ARG A 305 9.95 13.00 -18.07
N PRO A 306 11.24 13.39 -18.10
CA PRO A 306 12.25 12.81 -17.22
C PRO A 306 11.85 12.82 -15.74
N ASN A 307 11.19 13.88 -15.26
CA ASN A 307 10.70 13.97 -13.88
C ASN A 307 9.72 12.84 -13.56
N THR A 308 8.77 12.57 -14.46
CA THR A 308 7.78 11.52 -14.32
C THR A 308 8.41 10.14 -14.27
N VAL A 309 9.42 9.89 -15.11
CA VAL A 309 10.09 8.58 -15.18
C VAL A 309 11.03 8.34 -14.01
N LEU A 310 11.89 9.31 -13.69
CA LEU A 310 12.98 9.12 -12.72
C LEU A 310 12.56 9.47 -11.29
N LYS A 311 11.89 10.61 -11.12
CA LYS A 311 11.57 11.16 -9.79
C LYS A 311 10.24 10.64 -9.27
N ALA A 312 9.26 10.43 -10.15
CA ALA A 312 7.96 9.86 -9.76
C ALA A 312 7.84 8.34 -9.96
N GLY A 313 8.79 7.68 -10.63
CA GLY A 313 8.81 6.22 -10.78
C GLY A 313 7.81 5.65 -11.79
N HIS A 314 7.13 6.51 -12.56
CA HIS A 314 6.26 6.07 -13.66
C HIS A 314 7.09 5.44 -14.78
N TRP A 315 6.50 4.49 -15.50
CA TRP A 315 7.15 3.90 -16.66
C TRP A 315 6.16 3.72 -17.81
N CYS A 316 5.81 2.48 -18.12
CA CYS A 316 4.92 2.15 -19.22
C CYS A 316 3.46 2.17 -18.75
N PRO A 317 2.60 3.03 -19.31
CA PRO A 317 1.19 3.12 -18.93
C PRO A 317 0.40 1.87 -19.32
N GLU A 318 0.83 1.14 -20.34
CA GLU A 318 0.21 -0.13 -20.76
C GLU A 318 0.57 -1.28 -19.82
N CYS A 319 1.81 -1.35 -19.32
CA CYS A 319 2.25 -2.46 -18.46
C CYS A 319 1.73 -2.39 -17.01
N VAL A 320 1.33 -1.20 -16.54
CA VAL A 320 0.82 -1.03 -15.17
C VAL A 320 -0.68 -1.34 -15.06
N ALA A 321 -1.39 -1.21 -16.18
CA ALA A 321 -2.80 -1.55 -16.32
C ALA A 321 -2.98 -3.06 -16.58
N PRO A 322 -4.16 -3.62 -16.29
CA PRO A 322 -4.45 -4.99 -16.69
C PRO A 322 -4.57 -5.10 -18.23
N PRO A 323 -4.36 -6.30 -18.82
CA PRO A 323 -4.07 -7.56 -18.14
C PRO A 323 -2.68 -7.58 -17.48
N TRP A 324 -2.60 -8.15 -16.28
CA TRP A 324 -1.37 -8.15 -15.50
C TRP A 324 -0.51 -9.37 -15.79
N SER A 325 0.76 -9.10 -16.06
CA SER A 325 1.81 -10.11 -16.26
C SER A 325 3.09 -9.67 -15.54
N PHE A 326 2.95 -9.36 -14.24
CA PHE A 326 4.03 -8.78 -13.44
C PHE A 326 5.24 -9.70 -13.31
N ASP A 327 5.06 -11.03 -13.35
CA ASP A 327 6.16 -11.99 -13.42
C ASP A 327 7.02 -11.81 -14.69
N ALA A 328 6.35 -11.66 -15.84
CA ALA A 328 7.03 -11.38 -17.11
C ALA A 328 7.72 -10.01 -17.11
N ILE A 329 7.09 -9.00 -16.48
CA ILE A 329 7.66 -7.65 -16.33
C ILE A 329 8.92 -7.72 -15.46
N ALA A 330 8.87 -8.34 -14.29
CA ALA A 330 10.00 -8.47 -13.37
C ALA A 330 11.21 -9.14 -14.05
N ARG A 331 10.99 -10.20 -14.86
CA ARG A 331 12.08 -10.87 -15.61
C ARG A 331 12.83 -9.97 -16.58
N ARG A 332 12.21 -8.90 -17.08
CA ARG A 332 12.80 -7.99 -18.08
C ARG A 332 13.11 -6.61 -17.54
N ASN A 333 12.58 -6.25 -16.37
CA ASN A 333 12.66 -4.92 -15.78
C ASN A 333 13.30 -5.03 -14.38
N PRO A 334 14.64 -4.98 -14.29
CA PRO A 334 15.37 -4.99 -13.02
C PRO A 334 14.86 -3.95 -12.01
N PHE A 335 14.46 -2.77 -12.46
CA PHE A 335 13.88 -1.74 -11.60
C PHE A 335 12.61 -2.24 -10.87
N PHE A 336 11.65 -2.80 -11.60
CA PHE A 336 10.42 -3.36 -11.03
C PHE A 336 10.66 -4.65 -10.23
N ALA A 337 11.61 -5.48 -10.66
CA ALA A 337 11.96 -6.74 -10.01
C ALA A 337 12.32 -6.57 -8.52
N GLN A 338 12.93 -5.45 -8.14
CA GLN A 338 13.33 -5.17 -6.76
C GLN A 338 12.16 -5.14 -5.77
N VAL A 339 10.96 -4.80 -6.23
CA VAL A 339 9.72 -4.74 -5.42
C VAL A 339 8.76 -5.89 -5.71
N TRP A 340 9.09 -6.77 -6.66
CA TRP A 340 8.31 -7.96 -7.01
C TRP A 340 8.86 -9.21 -6.33
N TYR A 341 10.16 -9.49 -6.53
CA TYR A 341 10.84 -10.68 -6.02
C TYR A 341 11.04 -10.80 -4.51
N PRO A 342 10.85 -9.75 -3.68
CA PRO A 342 10.72 -9.97 -2.23
C PRO A 342 9.54 -10.87 -1.86
N ASN A 343 8.49 -10.93 -2.69
CA ASN A 343 7.24 -11.62 -2.36
C ASN A 343 6.84 -12.69 -3.41
N HIS A 344 7.64 -12.89 -4.46
CA HIS A 344 7.35 -13.78 -5.58
C HIS A 344 8.63 -14.50 -6.02
N ASP A 345 8.51 -15.78 -6.33
CA ASP A 345 9.62 -16.56 -6.87
C ASP A 345 9.89 -16.16 -8.34
N GLN A 346 11.12 -16.34 -8.81
CA GLN A 346 11.52 -15.88 -10.15
C GLN A 346 10.95 -16.74 -11.29
N ASP A 347 10.54 -17.98 -10.97
CA ASP A 347 9.97 -18.97 -11.87
C ASP A 347 8.43 -18.94 -11.92
N GLU A 348 7.77 -18.11 -11.10
CA GLU A 348 6.33 -17.84 -11.25
C GLU A 348 6.01 -17.28 -12.63
N ASP A 349 4.85 -17.63 -13.21
CA ASP A 349 4.43 -17.18 -14.55
C ASP A 349 2.92 -16.96 -14.62
N ASN A 350 2.43 -16.07 -13.76
CA ASN A 350 1.01 -15.75 -13.66
C ASN A 350 0.60 -14.70 -14.70
N PHE A 351 -0.62 -14.88 -15.24
CA PHE A 351 -1.29 -13.93 -16.12
C PHE A 351 -2.72 -13.71 -15.63
N TYR A 352 -3.08 -12.45 -15.42
CA TYR A 352 -4.41 -12.07 -14.96
C TYR A 352 -5.09 -11.23 -16.04
N SER A 353 -6.26 -11.66 -16.50
CA SER A 353 -6.99 -11.01 -17.59
C SER A 353 -7.55 -9.64 -17.18
N GLU A 354 -8.00 -8.84 -18.16
CA GLU A 354 -8.60 -7.52 -17.91
C GLU A 354 -9.90 -7.61 -17.10
N ASP A 355 -10.66 -8.69 -17.28
CA ASP A 355 -11.91 -8.97 -16.60
C ASP A 355 -11.74 -9.73 -15.28
N CYS A 356 -10.51 -9.94 -14.80
CA CYS A 356 -10.26 -10.70 -13.57
C CYS A 356 -10.94 -10.09 -12.33
N VAL A 357 -11.22 -8.77 -12.33
CA VAL A 357 -11.93 -8.08 -11.23
C VAL A 357 -13.45 -8.34 -11.21
N GLN A 358 -14.02 -8.98 -12.23
CA GLN A 358 -15.46 -9.20 -12.34
C GLN A 358 -15.98 -10.27 -11.37
N ASP A 359 -15.11 -11.12 -10.83
CA ASP A 359 -15.43 -12.17 -9.85
C ASP A 359 -16.08 -11.60 -8.57
N ILE A 360 -15.60 -10.43 -8.13
CA ILE A 360 -16.10 -9.70 -6.96
C ILE A 360 -16.94 -8.47 -7.32
N ALA A 361 -17.36 -8.33 -8.59
CA ALA A 361 -18.21 -7.21 -8.98
C ALA A 361 -19.51 -7.19 -8.17
N GLY A 362 -19.80 -6.03 -7.57
CA GLY A 362 -20.96 -5.84 -6.70
C GLY A 362 -20.88 -6.57 -5.35
N ALA A 363 -19.70 -7.06 -4.94
CA ALA A 363 -19.53 -7.73 -3.66
C ALA A 363 -19.76 -6.79 -2.46
N ASP A 364 -19.68 -5.47 -2.65
CA ASP A 364 -20.09 -4.46 -1.64
C ASP A 364 -21.56 -4.61 -1.19
N ARG A 365 -22.37 -5.30 -1.99
CA ARG A 365 -23.79 -5.58 -1.70
C ARG A 365 -24.03 -6.97 -1.14
N ASP A 366 -22.99 -7.79 -1.07
CA ASP A 366 -23.11 -9.09 -0.42
C ASP A 366 -23.34 -8.84 1.06
N SER A 367 -24.40 -9.43 1.61
CA SER A 367 -24.65 -9.35 3.05
C SER A 367 -23.51 -10.06 3.77
N GLY A 368 -22.73 -9.32 4.56
CA GLY A 368 -21.80 -9.84 5.57
C GLY A 368 -22.41 -9.92 6.95
#